data_AF-A0A423X109-F1
#
_entry.id   AF-A0A423X109-F1
#
_cell.length_a   1.000
_cell.length_b   1.000
_cell.length_c   1.000
_cell.angle_alpha   90.00
_cell.angle_beta   90.00
_cell.angle_gamma   90.00
#
_symmetry.space_group_name_H-M   'P 1'
#
loop_
_entity.id
_entity.type
_entity.pdbx_description
1 polymer ?
#
loop_
_entity_poly.entity_id
_entity_poly.type
_entity_poly.pdbx_seq_one_letter_code
_entity_poly.pdbx_strand_id
1 'polypeptide(L)'
;MENIYQILVSLIAVVIVMAASWFAYDQGYMDPLIEKFGVYVMKAEAEAEAKKLQAQGLKRGEDFADSELKGNKQADDIKKGFGSLGGLKKEL
;
A
#
# COMPACT_ATOMS: atom_id res chain seq x y z
N MET A 1 -25.46 10.72 -46.79
CA MET A 1 -24.36 11.70 -46.94
C MET A 1 -24.13 12.51 -45.66
N GLU A 2 -25.18 12.99 -45.01
CA GLU A 2 -25.09 13.81 -43.78
C GLU A 2 -24.35 13.15 -42.61
N ASN A 3 -24.62 11.87 -42.32
CA ASN A 3 -23.92 11.11 -41.28
C ASN A 3 -22.41 10.98 -41.53
N ILE A 4 -21.99 10.87 -42.80
CA ILE A 4 -20.56 10.75 -43.15
C ILE A 4 -19.85 12.08 -42.86
N TYR A 5 -20.48 13.21 -43.20
CA TYR A 5 -19.94 14.53 -42.86
C TYR A 5 -19.85 14.74 -41.35
N GLN A 6 -20.86 14.32 -40.58
CA GLN A 6 -20.84 14.45 -39.13
C GLN A 6 -19.74 13.59 -38.49
N ILE A 7 -19.52 12.38 -38.98
CA ILE A 7 -18.42 11.50 -38.55
C ILE A 7 -17.06 12.11 -38.91
N LEU A 8 -16.91 12.69 -40.09
CA LEU A 8 -15.66 13.34 -40.49
C LEU A 8 -15.36 14.57 -39.63
N VAL A 9 -16.37 15.40 -39.36
CA VAL A 9 -16.21 16.58 -38.48
C VAL A 9 -15.85 16.16 -37.06
N SER A 10 -16.48 15.10 -36.52
CA SER A 10 -16.13 14.62 -35.18
C SER A 10 -14.71 14.06 -35.12
N LEU A 11 -14.28 13.31 -36.14
CA LEU A 11 -12.92 12.80 -36.23
C LEU A 11 -11.89 13.93 -36.32
N ILE A 12 -12.15 14.95 -37.16
CA ILE A 12 -11.28 16.11 -37.28
C ILE A 12 -11.20 16.87 -35.96
N ALA A 13 -12.34 17.06 -35.27
CA ALA A 13 -12.36 17.70 -33.96
C ALA A 13 -11.51 16.95 -32.93
N VAL A 14 -11.60 15.61 -32.89
CA VAL A 14 -10.76 14.78 -32.00
C VAL A 14 -9.28 14.96 -32.33
N VAL A 15 -8.89 14.94 -33.61
CA VAL A 15 -7.50 15.14 -34.02
C VAL A 15 -6.98 16.52 -33.61
N ILE A 16 -7.78 17.57 -33.78
CA ILE A 16 -7.40 18.94 -33.38
C ILE A 16 -7.23 19.03 -31.87
N VAL A 17 -8.15 18.48 -31.08
CA VAL A 17 -8.05 18.47 -29.61
C VAL A 17 -6.81 17.72 -29.15
N MET A 18 -6.49 16.57 -29.76
CA MET A 18 -5.28 15.82 -29.44
C MET A 18 -4.01 16.63 -29.77
N ALA A 19 -3.95 17.25 -30.95
CA ALA A 19 -2.79 18.05 -31.35
C ALA A 19 -2.59 19.28 -30.45
N ALA A 20 -3.68 19.98 -30.10
CA ALA A 20 -3.64 21.12 -29.20
C ALA A 20 -3.20 20.70 -27.78
N SER A 21 -3.67 19.55 -27.30
CA SER A 21 -3.30 19.00 -25.99
C SER A 21 -1.83 18.61 -25.95
N TRP A 22 -1.32 17.97 -27.01
CA TRP A 22 0.10 17.64 -27.16
C TRP A 22 0.98 18.89 -27.13
N PHE A 23 0.60 19.91 -27.91
CA PHE A 23 1.34 21.18 -27.94
C PHE A 23 1.33 21.89 -26.58
N ALA A 24 0.20 21.89 -25.88
CA ALA A 24 0.11 22.46 -24.53
C ALA A 24 0.98 21.71 -23.51
N TYR A 25 1.13 20.39 -23.66
CA TYR A 25 2.04 19.57 -22.87
C TYR A 25 3.51 19.90 -23.16
N ASP A 26 3.89 19.97 -24.45
CA ASP A 26 5.27 20.25 -24.87
C ASP A 26 5.75 21.67 -24.50
N GLN A 27 4.83 22.64 -24.50
CA GLN A 27 5.09 24.03 -24.08
C GLN A 27 5.16 24.20 -22.54
N GLY A 28 4.93 23.14 -21.76
CA GLY A 28 4.98 23.19 -20.30
C GLY A 28 3.81 23.92 -19.63
N TYR A 29 2.74 24.26 -20.37
CA TYR A 29 1.53 24.86 -19.76
C TYR A 29 0.87 23.93 -18.74
N MET A 30 1.09 22.62 -18.88
CA MET A 30 0.59 21.61 -17.96
C MET A 30 1.55 21.34 -16.79
N ASP A 31 2.78 21.89 -16.79
CA ASP A 31 3.77 21.65 -15.73
C ASP A 31 3.23 21.99 -14.32
N PRO A 32 2.56 23.14 -14.09
CA PRO A 32 2.02 23.47 -12.78
C PRO A 32 0.90 22.51 -12.34
N LEU A 33 0.19 21.91 -13.30
CA LEU A 33 -0.86 20.94 -13.03
C LEU A 33 -0.26 19.56 -12.76
N ILE A 34 0.72 19.14 -13.55
CA ILE A 34 1.46 17.87 -13.37
C ILE A 34 2.17 17.86 -12.03
N GLU A 35 2.79 18.97 -11.61
CA GLU A 35 3.44 19.06 -10.31
C GLU A 35 2.43 18.91 -9.17
N LYS A 36 1.29 19.61 -9.23
CA LYS A 36 0.23 19.48 -8.21
C LYS A 36 -0.36 18.08 -8.16
N PHE A 37 -0.63 17.48 -9.32
CA PHE A 37 -1.11 16.10 -9.39
C PHE A 37 -0.05 15.11 -8.90
N GLY A 38 1.22 15.29 -9.26
CA GLY A 38 2.33 14.48 -8.81
C GLY A 38 2.51 14.53 -7.30
N VAL A 39 2.45 15.71 -6.69
CA VAL A 39 2.48 15.87 -5.22
C VAL A 39 1.27 15.19 -4.58
N TYR A 40 0.09 15.30 -5.17
CA TYR A 40 -1.11 14.66 -4.65
C TYR A 40 -1.02 13.13 -4.71
N VAL A 41 -0.55 12.57 -5.83
CA VAL A 41 -0.34 11.14 -6.02
C VAL A 41 0.74 10.64 -5.06
N MET A 42 1.89 11.31 -4.97
CA MET A 42 2.95 10.95 -4.02
C MET A 42 2.45 11.01 -2.57
N LYS A 43 1.64 12.00 -2.21
CA LYS A 43 1.05 12.08 -0.87
C LYS A 43 0.07 10.93 -0.62
N ALA A 44 -0.76 10.58 -1.61
CA ALA A 44 -1.68 9.44 -1.50
C ALA A 44 -0.92 8.10 -1.39
N GLU A 45 0.15 7.91 -2.15
CA GLU A 45 1.03 6.75 -2.07
C GLU A 45 1.72 6.68 -0.71
N ALA A 46 2.26 7.81 -0.22
CA ALA A 46 2.88 7.90 1.09
C ALA A 46 1.89 7.62 2.24
N GLU A 47 0.66 8.12 2.16
CA GLU A 47 -0.40 7.79 3.14
C GLU A 47 -0.79 6.32 3.09
N ALA A 48 -0.84 5.71 1.89
CA ALA A 48 -1.11 4.29 1.73
C ALA A 48 0.04 3.43 2.27
N GLU A 49 1.28 3.82 2.04
CA GLU A 49 2.46 3.14 2.57
C GLU A 49 2.58 3.29 4.09
N ALA A 50 2.32 4.50 4.62
CA ALA A 50 2.25 4.75 6.05
C ALA A 50 1.17 3.87 6.72
N LYS A 51 -0.01 3.74 6.12
CA LYS A 51 -1.06 2.82 6.61
C LYS A 51 -0.63 1.36 6.56
N LYS A 52 0.08 0.92 5.51
CA LYS A 52 0.64 -0.44 5.43
C LYS A 52 1.67 -0.69 6.52
N LEU A 53 2.57 0.26 6.76
CA LEU A 53 3.60 0.17 7.81
C LEU A 53 2.98 0.22 9.20
N GLN A 54 1.97 1.06 9.43
CA GLN A 54 1.23 1.11 10.69
C GLN A 54 0.49 -0.21 10.94
N ALA A 55 -0.15 -0.80 9.93
CA ALA A 55 -0.81 -2.09 10.06
C ALA A 55 0.17 -3.24 10.32
N GLN A 56 1.35 -3.24 9.67
CA GLN A 56 2.41 -4.20 9.96
C GLN A 56 3.02 -4.01 11.36
N GLY A 57 3.16 -2.76 11.80
CA GLY A 57 3.64 -2.42 13.14
C GLY A 57 2.66 -2.84 14.23
N LEU A 58 1.35 -2.62 14.02
CA LEU A 58 0.28 -3.08 14.89
C LEU A 58 0.28 -4.61 15.02
N LYS A 59 0.34 -5.33 13.88
CA LYS A 59 0.41 -6.80 13.89
C LYS A 59 1.65 -7.32 14.61
N ARG A 60 2.83 -6.76 14.33
CA ARG A 60 4.05 -7.12 15.06
C ARG A 60 3.90 -6.85 16.56
N GLY A 61 3.35 -5.70 16.94
CA GLY A 61 3.11 -5.33 18.33
C GLY A 61 2.17 -6.31 19.05
N GLU A 62 1.07 -6.71 18.40
CA GLU A 62 0.17 -7.75 18.89
C GLU A 62 0.89 -9.08 19.05
N ASP A 63 1.65 -9.52 18.03
CA ASP A 63 2.41 -10.77 18.07
C ASP A 63 3.47 -10.77 19.19
N PHE A 64 4.15 -9.64 19.43
CA PHE A 64 5.09 -9.48 20.53
C PHE A 64 4.40 -9.57 21.90
N ALA A 65 3.29 -8.85 22.09
CA ALA A 65 2.53 -8.88 23.34
C ALA A 65 1.99 -10.29 23.64
N ASP A 66 1.46 -10.97 22.62
CA ASP A 66 0.99 -12.36 22.74
C ASP A 66 2.14 -13.34 23.05
N SER A 67 3.32 -13.11 22.47
CA SER A 67 4.52 -13.92 22.73
C SER A 67 5.03 -13.75 24.16
N GLU A 68 5.08 -12.52 24.69
CA GLU A 68 5.45 -12.28 26.10
C GLU A 68 4.44 -12.89 27.08
N LEU A 69 3.14 -12.79 26.79
CA LEU A 69 2.08 -13.42 27.59
C LEU A 69 2.16 -14.95 27.56
N LYS A 70 2.48 -15.55 26.41
CA LYS A 70 2.72 -17.00 26.29
C LYS A 70 4.00 -17.44 27.03
N GLY A 71 5.08 -16.67 26.92
CA GLY A 71 6.32 -16.92 27.65
C GLY A 71 6.13 -16.85 29.16
N ASN A 72 5.37 -15.86 29.65
CA ASN A 72 5.01 -15.77 31.07
C ASN A 72 4.14 -16.93 31.53
N LYS A 73 3.17 -17.39 30.71
CA LYS A 73 2.38 -18.59 31.01
C LYS A 73 3.26 -19.85 31.05
N GLN A 74 4.17 -20.02 30.10
CA GLN A 74 5.14 -21.12 30.10
C GLN A 74 6.07 -21.08 31.32
N ALA A 75 6.56 -19.90 31.70
CA ALA A 75 7.40 -19.75 32.89
C ALA A 75 6.63 -20.09 34.17
N ASP A 76 5.37 -19.67 34.27
CA ASP A 76 4.51 -19.97 35.42
C ASP A 76 4.11 -21.47 35.48
N ASP A 77 3.91 -22.12 34.32
CA ASP A 77 3.64 -23.57 34.21
C ASP A 77 4.86 -24.43 34.57
N ILE A 78 6.08 -23.98 34.22
CA ILE A 78 7.34 -24.59 34.68
C ILE A 78 7.49 -24.42 36.19
N LYS A 79 7.15 -23.24 36.73
CA LYS A 79 7.22 -22.95 38.17
C LYS A 79 6.20 -23.74 39.00
N LYS A 80 5.04 -24.05 38.41
CA LYS A 80 3.98 -24.90 38.98
C LYS A 80 4.23 -26.40 38.78
N GLY A 81 5.34 -26.80 38.16
CA GLY A 81 5.80 -28.19 38.08
C GLY A 81 5.09 -29.07 37.04
N PHE A 82 4.35 -28.49 36.09
CA PHE A 82 3.61 -29.24 35.07
C PHE A 82 4.40 -29.50 33.76
N GLY A 83 5.60 -28.93 33.62
CA GLY A 83 6.44 -29.06 32.42
C GLY A 83 7.59 -30.06 32.58
N SER A 84 7.40 -31.28 32.08
CA SER A 84 8.36 -32.31 31.59
C SER A 84 9.81 -32.44 32.10
N LEU A 85 10.21 -31.90 33.25
CA LEU A 85 11.49 -32.23 33.90
C LEU A 85 11.46 -33.58 34.64
N GLY A 86 10.37 -34.34 34.52
CA GLY A 86 10.27 -35.74 34.94
C GLY A 86 10.71 -36.78 33.89
N GLY A 87 11.20 -36.32 32.73
CA GLY A 87 11.59 -37.19 31.61
C GLY A 87 13.10 -37.44 31.44
N LEU A 88 13.95 -36.93 32.34
CA LEU A 88 15.36 -37.33 32.37
C LEU A 88 15.45 -38.73 32.97
N LYS A 89 15.39 -39.71 32.06
CA LYS A 89 15.75 -41.12 32.25
C LYS A 89 16.79 -41.27 33.35
N LYS A 90 16.33 -41.83 34.47
CA LYS A 90 17.15 -42.54 35.45
C LYS A 90 17.52 -43.89 34.82
N GLU A 91 18.43 -43.88 33.86
CA GLU A 91 19.19 -45.06 33.45
C GLU A 91 20.65 -44.82 33.84
N LEU A 92 20.93 -45.10 35.11
CA LEU A 92 22.21 -45.53 35.68
C LEU A 92 21.95 -46.08 37.09
#